data_AF-A0A919P523-F1
#
_entry.id   AF-A0A919P523-F1
#
_cell.length_a   1.000
_cell.length_b   1.000
_cell.length_c   1.000
_cell.angle_alpha   90.00
_cell.angle_beta   90.00
_cell.angle_gamma   90.00
#
_symmetry.space_group_name_H-M   'P 1'
#
loop_
_entity.id
_entity.type
_entity.pdbx_description
1 polymer ?
#
loop_
_entity_poly.entity_id
_entity_poly.type
_entity_poly.pdbx_seq_one_letter_code
_entity_poly.pdbx_strand_id
1 'polypeptide(L)'
;MGRGKPLPGVMVDLVRDGADLAGGRNAVVRALRRVMLSAHRLGWTFADFHELLTQPGSALGRQVSTGRGGRPMPRQRCSDFVLRHWNETAQVVAERGPWDRDDVLEFLDFVRKELDGATMDERRRQVLRAVVDIALERGTSRPAATCRDVGERVGISHRAANETLNRLAAEGEWLQLVRRGSYEPRRANLYAVAPRLAVTYGGAKAPYVTPPPMSHPPMSHPTDQGEARMSATTDPPRGGSLTMSLTAEESVEVAKFVAAMRAAPEPAGRPSTASEAAVVPLDARRRASGAR
;
A
#
# COMPACT_ATOMS: atom_id res chain seq x y z
N MET A 1 4.71 -16.31 30.00
CA MET A 1 4.70 -15.54 28.75
C MET A 1 3.40 -14.76 28.72
N GLY A 2 3.47 -13.44 28.68
CA GLY A 2 2.26 -12.61 28.70
C GLY A 2 1.53 -12.71 27.37
N ARG A 3 0.26 -13.10 27.37
CA ARG A 3 -0.60 -12.99 26.19
C ARG A 3 -0.58 -11.52 25.75
N GLY A 4 -0.31 -11.28 24.47
CA GLY A 4 -0.36 -9.93 23.89
C GLY A 4 -1.71 -9.26 24.15
N LYS A 5 -1.80 -7.95 23.89
CA LYS A 5 -3.07 -7.20 24.03
C LYS A 5 -4.19 -7.93 23.27
N PRO A 6 -5.43 -7.97 23.78
CA PRO A 6 -6.51 -8.72 23.15
C PRO A 6 -6.74 -8.27 21.70
N LEU A 7 -7.02 -9.23 20.81
CA LEU A 7 -7.38 -8.93 19.43
C LEU A 7 -8.67 -8.09 19.39
N PRO A 8 -8.82 -7.17 18.42
CA PRO A 8 -10.08 -6.46 18.22
C PRO A 8 -11.23 -7.45 17.94
N GLY A 9 -12.43 -7.15 18.44
CA GLY A 9 -13.60 -8.04 18.29
C GLY A 9 -13.84 -8.48 16.84
N VAL A 10 -13.71 -7.57 15.89
CA VAL A 10 -13.83 -7.86 14.44
C VAL A 10 -12.85 -8.91 13.92
N MET A 11 -11.66 -9.05 14.52
CA MET A 11 -10.68 -10.06 14.16
C MET A 11 -11.00 -11.40 14.83
N VAL A 12 -11.52 -11.37 16.06
CA VAL A 12 -12.01 -12.55 16.76
C VAL A 12 -13.22 -13.15 16.03
N ASP A 13 -14.18 -12.31 15.64
CA ASP A 13 -15.33 -12.70 14.82
C ASP A 13 -14.86 -13.30 13.49
N LEU A 14 -13.86 -12.71 12.83
CA LEU A 14 -13.31 -13.26 11.59
C LEU A 14 -12.66 -14.65 11.77
N VAL A 15 -12.04 -14.91 12.92
CA VAL A 15 -11.52 -16.27 13.25
C VAL A 15 -12.67 -17.25 13.49
N ARG A 16 -13.69 -16.83 14.26
CA ARG A 16 -14.85 -17.64 14.62
C ARG A 16 -15.70 -17.98 13.40
N ASP A 17 -16.04 -16.98 12.59
CA ASP A 17 -17.03 -17.06 11.52
C ASP A 17 -16.38 -17.44 10.17
N GLY A 18 -15.08 -17.18 10.02
CA GLY A 18 -14.33 -17.51 8.80
C GLY A 18 -14.45 -16.45 7.71
N ALA A 19 -13.79 -16.70 6.58
CA ALA A 19 -13.88 -15.85 5.41
C ALA A 19 -15.06 -16.22 4.50
N ASP A 20 -15.58 -15.25 3.76
CA ASP A 20 -16.53 -15.50 2.68
C ASP A 20 -15.86 -16.32 1.55
N LEU A 21 -16.39 -17.53 1.34
CA LEU A 21 -15.89 -18.49 0.36
C LEU A 21 -16.23 -18.14 -1.09
N ALA A 22 -17.09 -17.14 -1.34
CA ALA A 22 -17.36 -16.65 -2.70
C ALA A 22 -16.05 -16.16 -3.38
N GLY A 23 -15.09 -15.65 -2.60
CA GLY A 23 -13.75 -15.29 -3.09
C GLY A 23 -12.73 -16.44 -3.15
N GLY A 24 -13.17 -17.66 -2.88
CA GLY A 24 -12.36 -18.88 -2.87
C GLY A 24 -11.21 -18.85 -1.86
N ARG A 25 -10.17 -19.65 -2.11
CA ARG A 25 -8.99 -19.78 -1.23
C ARG A 25 -8.29 -18.44 -0.98
N ASN A 26 -8.31 -17.53 -1.95
CA ASN A 26 -7.70 -16.21 -1.82
C ASN A 26 -8.37 -15.35 -0.75
N ALA A 27 -9.70 -15.49 -0.56
CA ALA A 27 -10.40 -14.80 0.51
C ALA A 27 -9.94 -15.30 1.89
N VAL A 28 -9.78 -16.62 2.06
CA VAL A 28 -9.26 -17.25 3.28
C VAL A 28 -7.85 -16.75 3.59
N VAL A 29 -6.94 -16.71 2.61
CA VAL A 29 -5.58 -16.19 2.82
C VAL A 29 -5.57 -14.71 3.18
N ARG A 30 -6.43 -13.90 2.56
CA ARG A 30 -6.56 -12.48 2.92
C ARG A 30 -7.08 -12.30 4.35
N ALA A 31 -8.11 -13.05 4.74
CA ALA A 31 -8.64 -13.03 6.10
C ALA A 31 -7.57 -13.44 7.12
N LEU A 32 -6.86 -14.54 6.87
CA LEU A 32 -5.75 -15.01 7.69
C LEU A 32 -4.69 -13.92 7.89
N ARG A 33 -4.22 -13.31 6.80
CA ARG A 33 -3.21 -12.24 6.87
C ARG A 33 -3.71 -10.99 7.61
N ARG A 34 -5.01 -10.67 7.55
CA ARG A 34 -5.58 -9.54 8.32
C ARG A 34 -5.50 -9.80 9.82
N VAL A 35 -5.85 -11.01 10.26
CA VAL A 35 -5.75 -11.38 11.69
C VAL A 35 -4.28 -11.39 12.12
N MET A 36 -3.37 -11.97 11.32
CA MET A 36 -1.93 -11.98 11.61
C MET A 36 -1.34 -10.57 11.72
N LEU A 37 -1.69 -9.65 10.83
CA LEU A 37 -1.25 -8.26 10.90
C LEU A 37 -1.71 -7.58 12.20
N SER A 38 -2.95 -7.83 12.61
CA SER A 38 -3.46 -7.32 13.90
C SER A 38 -2.72 -7.94 15.08
N ALA A 39 -2.47 -9.25 15.03
CA ALA A 39 -1.77 -9.99 16.08
C ALA A 39 -0.33 -9.45 16.26
N HIS A 40 0.41 -9.26 15.17
CA HIS A 40 1.76 -8.67 15.19
C HIS A 40 1.77 -7.27 15.81
N ARG A 41 0.84 -6.40 15.43
CA ARG A 41 0.73 -5.04 16.00
C ARG A 41 0.44 -5.04 17.50
N LEU A 42 -0.18 -6.10 18.00
CA LEU A 42 -0.52 -6.28 19.42
C LEU A 42 0.51 -7.13 20.18
N GLY A 43 1.64 -7.48 19.53
CA GLY A 43 2.73 -8.22 20.15
C GLY A 43 2.43 -9.70 20.40
N TRP A 44 1.48 -10.30 19.67
CA TRP A 44 1.21 -11.73 19.77
C TRP A 44 2.36 -12.56 19.22
N THR A 45 2.60 -13.72 19.84
CA THR A 45 3.52 -14.71 19.29
C THR A 45 2.82 -15.61 18.28
N PHE A 46 3.62 -16.33 17.47
CA PHE A 46 3.08 -17.36 16.60
C PHE A 46 2.33 -18.45 17.39
N ALA A 47 2.82 -18.81 18.58
CA ALA A 47 2.19 -19.82 19.42
C ALA A 47 0.78 -19.39 19.87
N ASP A 48 0.63 -18.16 20.37
CA ASP A 48 -0.67 -17.60 20.78
C ASP A 48 -1.66 -17.57 19.61
N PHE A 49 -1.19 -17.12 18.45
CA PHE A 49 -2.01 -17.04 17.25
C PHE A 49 -2.40 -18.42 16.72
N HIS A 50 -1.47 -19.37 16.73
CA HIS A 50 -1.73 -20.74 16.26
C HIS A 50 -2.67 -21.49 17.21
N GLU A 51 -2.55 -21.28 18.52
CA GLU A 51 -3.51 -21.78 19.50
C GLU A 51 -4.92 -21.27 19.17
N LEU A 52 -5.10 -19.95 19.04
CA LEU A 52 -6.38 -19.34 18.65
C LEU A 52 -6.95 -19.93 17.36
N LEU A 53 -6.10 -20.08 16.33
CA LEU A 53 -6.54 -20.58 15.03
C LEU A 53 -6.97 -22.06 15.08
N THR A 54 -6.37 -22.86 15.96
CA THR A 54 -6.66 -24.30 16.10
C THR A 54 -7.78 -24.62 17.08
N GLN A 55 -8.34 -23.62 17.77
CA GLN A 55 -9.43 -23.83 18.73
C GLN A 55 -10.67 -24.47 18.08
N PRO A 56 -11.35 -25.40 18.80
CA PRO A 56 -12.67 -25.88 18.42
C PRO A 56 -13.63 -24.70 18.29
N GLY A 57 -14.12 -24.44 17.08
CA GLY A 57 -14.96 -23.27 16.79
C GLY A 57 -14.37 -22.33 15.75
N SER A 58 -13.05 -22.30 15.58
CA SER A 58 -12.37 -21.49 14.55
C SER A 58 -12.75 -21.94 13.14
N ALA A 59 -13.73 -21.28 12.51
CA ALA A 59 -14.10 -21.56 11.12
C ALA A 59 -12.97 -21.17 10.17
N LEU A 60 -12.25 -20.08 10.46
CA LEU A 60 -11.08 -19.70 9.68
C LEU A 60 -10.00 -20.78 9.72
N GLY A 61 -9.73 -21.36 10.89
CA GLY A 61 -8.79 -22.47 11.04
C GLY A 61 -9.19 -23.71 10.24
N ARG A 62 -10.48 -24.06 10.24
CA ARG A 62 -11.02 -25.15 9.40
C ARG A 62 -10.84 -24.84 7.90
N GLN A 63 -11.16 -23.62 7.47
CA GLN A 63 -10.98 -23.19 6.08
C GLN A 63 -9.51 -23.22 5.65
N VAL A 64 -8.59 -22.76 6.50
CA VAL A 64 -7.14 -22.81 6.25
C VAL A 64 -6.64 -24.25 6.16
N SER A 65 -7.18 -25.13 7.00
CA SER A 65 -6.90 -26.57 6.99
C SER A 65 -7.53 -27.30 5.79
N THR A 66 -8.27 -26.60 4.93
CA THR A 66 -8.90 -27.19 3.75
C THR A 66 -8.07 -26.93 2.50
N GLY A 67 -7.68 -28.01 1.84
CA GLY A 67 -6.91 -28.06 0.60
C GLY A 67 -7.73 -27.70 -0.65
N ARG A 68 -7.14 -27.93 -1.83
CA ARG A 68 -7.85 -27.80 -3.11
C ARG A 68 -8.94 -28.87 -3.20
N GLY A 69 -10.14 -28.49 -3.63
CA GLY A 69 -11.27 -29.41 -3.77
C GLY A 69 -11.88 -29.86 -2.43
N GLY A 70 -11.76 -29.06 -1.38
CA GLY A 70 -12.43 -29.33 -0.10
C GLY A 70 -11.78 -30.41 0.77
N ARG A 71 -10.68 -31.02 0.32
CA ARG A 71 -10.01 -32.10 1.05
C ARG A 71 -9.25 -31.55 2.26
N PRO A 72 -9.30 -32.20 3.44
CA PRO A 72 -8.50 -31.79 4.59
C PRO A 72 -7.01 -31.88 4.27
N MET A 73 -6.26 -30.89 4.75
CA MET A 73 -4.81 -30.79 4.60
C MET A 73 -4.12 -31.52 5.76
N PRO A 74 -2.98 -32.20 5.53
CA PRO A 74 -2.17 -32.73 6.62
C PRO A 74 -1.80 -31.63 7.62
N ARG A 75 -1.83 -31.96 8.93
CA ARG A 75 -1.58 -30.98 10.01
C ARG A 75 -0.24 -30.25 9.84
N GLN A 76 0.83 -30.97 9.50
CA GLN A 76 2.15 -30.37 9.26
C GLN A 76 2.10 -29.33 8.15
N ARG A 77 1.50 -29.68 7.01
CA ARG A 77 1.39 -28.78 5.86
C ARG A 77 0.54 -27.55 6.17
N CYS A 78 -0.49 -27.70 7.01
CA CYS A 78 -1.26 -26.56 7.51
C CYS A 78 -0.39 -25.65 8.40
N SER A 79 0.35 -26.22 9.35
CA SER A 79 1.27 -25.48 10.22
C SER A 79 2.32 -24.70 9.41
N ASP A 80 2.98 -25.36 8.46
CA ASP A 80 3.99 -24.73 7.59
C ASP A 80 3.39 -23.59 6.75
N PHE A 81 2.16 -23.79 6.25
CA PHE A 81 1.43 -22.79 5.50
C PHE A 81 1.14 -21.54 6.35
N VAL A 82 0.69 -21.73 7.59
CA VAL A 82 0.39 -20.64 8.53
C VAL A 82 1.68 -19.94 8.95
N LEU A 83 2.74 -20.69 9.28
CA LEU A 83 4.05 -20.13 9.67
C LEU A 83 4.68 -19.28 8.56
N ARG A 84 4.62 -19.75 7.30
CA ARG A 84 5.10 -18.96 6.16
C ARG A 84 4.37 -17.61 6.08
N HIS A 85 3.03 -17.62 6.14
CA HIS A 85 2.26 -16.38 6.07
C HIS A 85 2.46 -15.49 7.29
N TRP A 86 2.68 -16.08 8.47
CA TRP A 86 3.03 -15.35 9.69
C TRP A 86 4.33 -14.55 9.50
N ASN A 87 5.39 -15.20 8.99
CA ASN A 87 6.68 -14.56 8.74
C ASN A 87 6.59 -13.47 7.67
N GLU A 88 5.86 -13.72 6.57
CA GLU A 88 5.59 -12.71 5.55
C GLU A 88 4.88 -11.48 6.14
N THR A 89 3.89 -11.68 7.02
CA THR A 89 3.20 -10.56 7.68
C THR A 89 4.09 -9.84 8.69
N ALA A 90 4.97 -10.55 9.39
CA ALA A 90 5.94 -9.94 10.32
C ALA A 90 6.86 -8.97 9.57
N GLN A 91 7.37 -9.39 8.41
CA GLN A 91 8.18 -8.54 7.54
C GLN A 91 7.40 -7.31 7.07
N VAL A 92 6.12 -7.48 6.69
CA VAL A 92 5.26 -6.35 6.29
C VAL A 92 5.06 -5.36 7.43
N VAL A 93 4.89 -5.81 8.68
CA VAL A 93 4.76 -4.92 9.85
C VAL A 93 6.09 -4.18 10.10
N ALA A 94 7.21 -4.89 10.05
CA ALA A 94 8.53 -4.30 10.23
C ALA A 94 8.84 -3.23 9.15
N GLU A 95 8.42 -3.45 7.90
CA GLU A 95 8.67 -2.52 6.79
C GLU A 95 7.75 -1.29 6.77
N ARG A 96 6.54 -1.38 7.33
CA ARG A 96 5.48 -0.36 7.14
C ARG A 96 5.25 0.55 8.33
N GLY A 97 5.90 0.31 9.46
CA GLY A 97 5.64 1.06 10.69
C GLY A 97 4.25 0.77 11.28
N PRO A 98 4.00 1.17 12.54
CA PRO A 98 2.86 0.69 13.32
C PRO A 98 1.50 1.32 12.97
N TRP A 99 1.41 2.19 11.96
CA TRP A 99 0.25 3.06 11.77
C TRP A 99 -1.07 2.28 11.71
N ASP A 100 -1.95 2.55 12.67
CA ASP A 100 -3.30 2.05 12.71
C ASP A 100 -4.27 2.99 11.96
N ARG A 101 -5.57 2.77 12.13
CA ARG A 101 -6.58 3.58 11.44
C ARG A 101 -6.61 5.00 11.99
N ASP A 102 -6.46 5.16 13.29
CA ASP A 102 -6.57 6.45 13.96
C ASP A 102 -5.35 7.30 13.60
N ASP A 103 -4.14 6.70 13.57
CA ASP A 103 -2.93 7.33 13.05
C ASP A 103 -3.11 7.85 11.60
N VAL A 104 -3.80 7.08 10.76
CA VAL A 104 -4.08 7.46 9.36
C VAL A 104 -5.07 8.60 9.29
N LEU A 105 -6.10 8.61 10.13
CA LEU A 105 -7.10 9.68 10.17
C LEU A 105 -6.49 10.98 10.71
N GLU A 106 -5.67 10.91 11.76
CA GLU A 106 -4.93 12.06 12.29
C GLU A 106 -3.97 12.63 11.25
N PHE A 107 -3.23 11.78 10.54
CA PHE A 107 -2.37 12.21 9.44
C PHE A 107 -3.17 12.89 8.31
N LEU A 108 -4.31 12.34 7.93
CA LEU A 108 -5.14 12.93 6.87
C LEU A 108 -5.74 14.28 7.30
N ASP A 109 -6.11 14.44 8.56
CA ASP A 109 -6.56 15.72 9.11
C ASP A 109 -5.41 16.74 9.17
N PHE A 110 -4.20 16.30 9.53
CA PHE A 110 -2.99 17.11 9.43
C PHE A 110 -2.74 17.57 7.99
N VAL A 111 -2.75 16.65 7.01
CA VAL A 111 -2.58 17.01 5.60
C VAL A 111 -3.65 18.01 5.17
N ARG A 112 -4.91 17.82 5.57
CA ARG A 112 -6.01 18.73 5.24
C ARG A 112 -5.74 20.16 5.72
N LYS A 113 -5.14 20.34 6.91
CA LYS A 113 -4.76 21.67 7.45
C LYS A 113 -3.58 22.28 6.69
N GLU A 114 -2.58 21.46 6.35
CA GLU A 114 -1.39 21.92 5.60
C GLU A 114 -1.72 22.38 4.17
N LEU A 115 -2.81 21.87 3.56
CA LEU A 115 -3.25 22.30 2.23
C LEU A 115 -3.57 23.80 2.14
N ASP A 116 -3.99 24.42 3.25
CA ASP A 116 -4.36 25.84 3.27
C ASP A 116 -3.11 26.74 3.18
N GLY A 117 -1.98 26.28 3.70
CA GLY A 117 -0.69 26.96 3.61
C GLY A 117 0.11 26.65 2.33
N ALA A 118 -0.35 25.69 1.52
CA ALA A 118 0.40 25.23 0.36
C ALA A 118 0.37 26.22 -0.81
N THR A 119 1.55 26.49 -1.39
CA THR A 119 1.72 27.32 -2.59
C THR A 119 1.26 26.57 -3.84
N MET A 120 -0.06 26.54 -4.07
CA MET A 120 -0.66 25.95 -5.27
C MET A 120 -1.88 26.74 -5.74
N ASP A 121 -2.26 26.55 -7.00
CA ASP A 121 -3.48 27.15 -7.54
C ASP A 121 -4.73 26.58 -6.87
N GLU A 122 -5.80 27.40 -6.82
CA GLU A 122 -7.03 27.06 -6.09
C GLU A 122 -7.70 25.79 -6.64
N ARG A 123 -7.65 25.56 -7.95
CA ARG A 123 -8.24 24.36 -8.56
C ARG A 123 -7.51 23.09 -8.09
N ARG A 124 -6.17 23.10 -8.08
CA ARG A 124 -5.36 22.00 -7.54
C ARG A 124 -5.65 21.76 -6.08
N ARG A 125 -5.75 22.83 -5.28
CA ARG A 125 -6.10 22.75 -3.85
C ARG A 125 -7.46 22.08 -3.65
N GLN A 126 -8.48 22.49 -4.40
CA GLN A 126 -9.81 21.89 -4.33
C GLN A 126 -9.83 20.41 -4.73
N VAL A 127 -9.14 20.06 -5.83
CA VAL A 127 -8.99 18.66 -6.26
C VAL A 127 -8.30 17.81 -5.21
N LEU A 128 -7.23 18.33 -4.61
CA LEU A 128 -6.46 17.63 -3.59
C LEU A 128 -7.26 17.49 -2.29
N ARG A 129 -7.99 18.53 -1.86
CA ARG A 129 -8.92 18.47 -0.72
C ARG A 129 -9.99 17.39 -0.95
N ALA A 130 -10.59 17.34 -2.14
CA ALA A 130 -11.56 16.29 -2.47
C ALA A 130 -10.95 14.88 -2.39
N VAL A 131 -9.68 14.69 -2.79
CA VAL A 131 -8.99 13.41 -2.63
C VAL A 131 -8.74 13.07 -1.15
N VAL A 132 -8.37 14.04 -0.33
CA VAL A 132 -8.21 13.88 1.13
C VAL A 132 -9.54 13.54 1.79
N ASP A 133 -10.65 14.15 1.37
CA ASP A 133 -11.98 13.82 1.90
C ASP A 133 -12.36 12.36 1.56
N ILE A 134 -12.10 11.91 0.33
CA ILE A 134 -12.28 10.50 -0.06
C ILE A 134 -11.38 9.57 0.80
N ALA A 135 -10.16 10.01 1.10
CA ALA A 135 -9.22 9.27 1.95
C ALA A 135 -9.75 9.13 3.38
N LEU A 136 -10.29 10.21 3.96
CA LEU A 136 -10.87 10.26 5.30
C LEU A 136 -12.11 9.37 5.40
N GLU A 137 -13.05 9.49 4.47
CA GLU A 137 -14.26 8.66 4.40
C GLU A 137 -13.93 7.16 4.37
N ARG A 138 -12.87 6.80 3.64
CA ARG A 138 -12.43 5.41 3.49
C ARG A 138 -11.44 4.96 4.57
N GLY A 139 -11.00 5.87 5.44
CA GLY A 139 -9.98 5.62 6.46
C GLY A 139 -8.67 5.08 5.88
N THR A 140 -8.21 5.61 4.75
CA THR A 140 -7.00 5.15 4.08
C THR A 140 -6.21 6.31 3.48
N SER A 141 -4.91 6.36 3.72
CA SER A 141 -3.97 7.29 3.08
C SER A 141 -3.77 7.03 1.60
N ARG A 142 -4.29 5.91 1.08
CA ARG A 142 -4.19 5.53 -0.33
C ARG A 142 -5.56 5.38 -0.99
N PRO A 143 -6.31 6.48 -1.17
CA PRO A 143 -7.64 6.41 -1.75
C PRO A 143 -7.59 5.99 -3.22
N ALA A 144 -8.56 5.18 -3.61
CA ALA A 144 -8.90 4.96 -5.01
C ALA A 144 -9.82 6.10 -5.50
N ALA A 145 -9.23 7.21 -5.93
CA ALA A 145 -9.98 8.40 -6.36
C ALA A 145 -10.26 8.34 -7.87
N THR A 146 -11.53 8.18 -8.26
CA THR A 146 -11.89 8.25 -9.69
C THR A 146 -12.00 9.71 -10.13
N CYS A 147 -11.68 9.99 -11.40
CA CYS A 147 -11.84 11.34 -11.95
C CYS A 147 -13.31 11.80 -11.95
N ARG A 148 -14.25 10.85 -11.94
CA ARG A 148 -15.68 11.13 -11.78
C ARG A 148 -15.99 11.63 -10.38
N ASP A 149 -15.64 10.87 -9.34
CA ASP A 149 -15.94 11.25 -7.94
C ASP A 149 -15.29 12.60 -7.58
N VAL A 150 -14.05 12.80 -8.03
CA VAL A 150 -13.32 14.06 -7.80
C VAL A 150 -13.94 15.22 -8.59
N GLY A 151 -14.32 14.99 -9.85
CA GLY A 151 -14.96 16.01 -10.68
C GLY A 151 -16.32 16.44 -10.13
N GLU A 152 -17.15 15.48 -9.71
CA GLU A 152 -18.46 15.73 -9.10
C GLU A 152 -18.34 16.51 -7.78
N ARG A 153 -17.38 16.18 -6.91
CA ARG A 153 -17.16 16.91 -5.64
C ARG A 153 -16.69 18.34 -5.83
N VAL A 154 -15.84 18.59 -6.82
CA VAL A 154 -15.25 19.91 -7.07
C VAL A 154 -16.12 20.76 -8.01
N GLY A 155 -17.04 20.14 -8.74
CA GLY A 155 -17.85 20.82 -9.76
C GLY A 155 -17.08 21.10 -11.06
N ILE A 156 -16.16 20.21 -11.44
CA ILE A 156 -15.38 20.31 -12.69
C ILE A 156 -15.59 19.09 -13.59
N SER A 157 -15.28 19.23 -14.88
CA SER A 157 -15.39 18.12 -15.82
C SER A 157 -14.43 16.97 -15.46
N HIS A 158 -14.82 15.74 -15.78
CA HIS A 158 -13.99 14.55 -15.52
C HIS A 158 -12.62 14.63 -16.21
N ARG A 159 -12.57 15.26 -17.39
CA ARG A 159 -11.31 15.51 -18.11
C ARG A 159 -10.41 16.46 -17.33
N ALA A 160 -10.94 17.58 -16.85
CA ALA A 160 -10.17 18.53 -16.03
C ALA A 160 -9.68 17.88 -14.73
N ALA A 161 -10.54 17.12 -14.04
CA ALA A 161 -10.14 16.37 -12.85
C ALA A 161 -9.00 15.39 -13.14
N ASN A 162 -9.08 14.62 -14.23
CA ASN A 162 -8.02 13.69 -14.63
C ASN A 162 -6.70 14.40 -14.96
N GLU A 163 -6.75 15.50 -15.72
CA GLU A 163 -5.57 16.30 -16.04
C GLU A 163 -4.90 16.88 -14.77
N THR A 164 -5.70 17.43 -13.85
CA THR A 164 -5.20 17.95 -12.56
C THR A 164 -4.61 16.85 -11.68
N LEU A 165 -5.28 15.70 -11.55
CA LEU A 165 -4.76 14.55 -10.79
C LEU A 165 -3.44 14.03 -11.36
N ASN A 166 -3.32 13.93 -12.69
CA ASN A 166 -2.08 13.49 -13.33
C ASN A 166 -0.95 14.49 -13.12
N ARG A 167 -1.25 15.80 -13.13
CA ARG A 167 -0.26 16.85 -12.85
C ARG A 167 0.22 16.79 -11.41
N LEU A 168 -0.69 16.73 -10.44
CA LEU A 168 -0.37 16.58 -9.02
C LEU A 168 0.45 15.31 -8.76
N ALA A 169 0.08 14.19 -9.41
CA ALA A 169 0.80 12.93 -9.29
C ALA A 169 2.20 12.97 -9.91
N ALA A 170 2.40 13.74 -10.98
CA ALA A 170 3.70 13.93 -11.61
C ALA A 170 4.63 14.81 -10.76
N GLU A 171 4.08 15.81 -10.07
CA GLU A 171 4.82 16.64 -9.11
C GLU A 171 5.23 15.83 -7.87
N GLY A 172 4.39 14.90 -7.42
CA GLY A 172 4.76 13.89 -6.42
C GLY A 172 4.90 14.42 -4.98
N GLU A 173 4.67 15.72 -4.76
CA GLU A 173 4.79 16.37 -3.46
C GLU A 173 3.59 16.02 -2.56
N TRP A 174 2.39 16.31 -3.06
CA TRP A 174 1.13 16.16 -2.33
C TRP A 174 0.33 14.92 -2.72
N LEU A 175 0.58 14.38 -3.91
CA LEU A 175 -0.11 13.22 -4.42
C LEU A 175 0.88 12.39 -5.23
N GLN A 176 0.87 11.07 -5.06
CA GLN A 176 1.69 10.16 -5.86
C GLN A 176 0.82 9.05 -6.43
N LEU A 177 0.94 8.79 -7.73
CA LEU A 177 0.29 7.64 -8.34
C LEU A 177 1.02 6.35 -7.92
N VAL A 178 0.40 5.58 -7.04
CA VAL A 178 0.94 4.29 -6.56
C VAL A 178 0.67 3.19 -7.57
N ARG A 179 -0.51 3.24 -8.19
CA ARG A 179 -0.93 2.23 -9.15
C ARG A 179 -1.90 2.81 -10.15
N ARG A 180 -1.61 2.63 -11.43
CA ARG A 180 -2.53 2.98 -12.51
C ARG A 180 -3.73 2.01 -12.52
N GLY A 181 -4.90 2.59 -12.72
CA GLY A 181 -6.14 1.89 -12.95
C GLY A 181 -6.10 1.10 -14.26
N SER A 182 -7.04 0.18 -14.40
CA SER A 182 -7.21 -0.65 -15.60
C SER A 182 -8.66 -0.60 -16.04
N TYR A 183 -8.90 -0.65 -17.34
CA TYR A 183 -10.26 -0.80 -17.88
C TYR A 183 -10.82 -2.19 -17.55
N GLU A 184 -9.94 -3.20 -17.58
CA GLU A 184 -10.27 -4.59 -17.33
C GLU A 184 -9.25 -5.21 -16.35
N PRO A 185 -9.66 -5.58 -15.12
CA PRO A 185 -10.93 -5.24 -14.45
C PRO A 185 -11.04 -3.73 -14.21
N ARG A 186 -12.27 -3.19 -14.17
CA ARG A 186 -12.57 -1.75 -13.92
C ARG A 186 -12.01 -1.29 -12.58
N ARG A 187 -10.77 -0.81 -12.57
CA ARG A 187 -10.04 -0.38 -11.37
C ARG A 187 -9.65 1.08 -11.52
N ALA A 188 -9.95 1.88 -10.51
CA ALA A 188 -9.51 3.25 -10.45
C ALA A 188 -7.99 3.35 -10.22
N ASN A 189 -7.43 4.53 -10.50
CA ASN A 189 -6.09 4.88 -10.05
C ASN A 189 -6.04 4.86 -8.52
N LEU A 190 -4.95 4.31 -7.98
CA LEU A 190 -4.65 4.35 -6.55
C LEU A 190 -3.58 5.42 -6.33
N TYR A 191 -3.92 6.41 -5.50
CA TYR A 191 -3.00 7.47 -5.14
C TYR A 191 -2.51 7.29 -3.71
N ALA A 192 -1.34 7.82 -3.37
CA ALA A 192 -0.90 8.06 -1.99
C ALA A 192 -0.97 9.56 -1.70
N VAL A 193 -1.63 9.91 -0.61
CA VAL A 193 -1.77 11.29 -0.14
C VAL A 193 -0.50 11.70 0.60
N ALA A 194 0.08 12.83 0.20
CA ALA A 194 1.23 13.50 0.78
C ALA A 194 2.35 12.56 1.27
N PRO A 195 2.90 11.70 0.39
CA PRO A 195 3.86 10.67 0.81
C PRO A 195 5.13 11.24 1.45
N ARG A 196 5.53 12.47 1.08
CA ARG A 196 6.66 13.18 1.72
C ARG A 196 6.35 13.61 3.15
N LEU A 197 5.16 14.17 3.38
CA LEU A 197 4.72 14.56 4.72
C LEU A 197 4.51 13.35 5.64
N ALA A 198 4.13 12.20 5.09
CA ALA A 198 4.00 10.98 5.88
C ALA A 198 5.34 10.54 6.52
N VAL A 199 6.45 10.74 5.81
CA VAL A 199 7.80 10.44 6.33
C VAL A 199 8.15 11.35 7.51
N THR A 200 7.80 12.63 7.44
CA THR A 200 8.08 13.60 8.51
C THR A 200 7.12 13.47 9.69
N TYR A 201 5.85 13.11 9.44
CA TYR A 201 4.82 12.99 10.47
C TYR A 201 5.04 11.82 11.43
N GLY A 202 5.59 10.70 10.95
CA GLY A 202 5.75 9.50 11.78
C GLY A 202 7.01 8.67 11.53
N GLY A 203 8.04 9.23 10.88
CA GLY A 203 9.35 8.57 10.68
C GLY A 203 9.34 7.32 9.79
N ALA A 204 8.24 6.99 9.12
CA ALA A 204 8.05 5.74 8.37
C ALA A 204 7.33 5.96 7.01
N LYS A 205 7.43 4.97 6.11
CA LYS A 205 6.77 4.97 4.80
C LYS A 205 5.25 5.14 4.94
N ALA A 206 4.64 5.96 4.06
CA ALA A 206 3.22 6.27 4.09
C ALA A 206 2.34 5.02 4.29
N PRO A 207 1.41 5.02 5.27
CA PRO A 207 0.66 3.84 5.66
C PRO A 207 -0.15 3.27 4.50
N TYR A 208 -0.58 2.02 4.65
CA TYR A 208 -1.63 1.45 3.82
C TYR A 208 -2.62 0.79 4.76
N VAL A 209 -3.75 1.46 5.01
CA VAL A 209 -4.90 0.78 5.62
C VAL A 209 -5.54 -0.03 4.51
N THR A 210 -5.56 -1.35 4.68
CA THR A 210 -6.37 -2.21 3.82
C THR A 210 -7.80 -1.77 4.05
N PRO A 211 -8.52 -1.24 3.04
CA PRO A 211 -9.88 -0.80 3.24
C PRO A 211 -10.70 -1.96 3.84
N PRO A 212 -11.66 -1.67 4.74
CA PRO A 212 -12.57 -2.71 5.23
C PRO A 212 -13.15 -3.45 4.02
N PRO A 213 -13.39 -4.78 4.11
CA PRO A 213 -13.99 -5.52 3.02
C PRO A 213 -15.27 -4.79 2.67
N MET A 214 -15.34 -4.24 1.47
CA MET A 214 -16.59 -3.68 1.00
C MET A 214 -17.55 -4.86 0.96
N SER A 215 -18.57 -4.83 1.81
CA SER A 215 -19.73 -5.69 1.70
C SER A 215 -20.31 -5.41 0.32
N HIS A 216 -19.85 -6.16 -0.69
CA HIS A 216 -20.50 -6.12 -1.98
C HIS A 216 -21.91 -6.66 -1.72
N PRO A 217 -22.98 -5.88 -1.97
CA PRO A 217 -24.31 -6.45 -1.97
C PRO A 217 -24.30 -7.64 -2.95
N PRO A 218 -24.99 -8.76 -2.63
CA PRO A 218 -25.01 -9.91 -3.50
C PRO A 218 -25.51 -9.46 -4.87
N MET A 219 -24.62 -9.51 -5.87
CA MET A 219 -25.06 -9.37 -7.26
C MET A 219 -25.89 -10.60 -7.57
N SER A 220 -27.20 -10.42 -7.59
CA SER A 220 -28.16 -11.38 -8.11
C SER A 220 -27.79 -11.64 -9.57
N HIS A 221 -27.02 -12.70 -9.82
CA HIS A 221 -26.92 -13.27 -11.15
C HIS A 221 -28.24 -14.02 -11.40
N PRO A 222 -29.02 -13.67 -12.44
CA PRO A 222 -30.07 -14.57 -12.88
C PRO A 222 -29.39 -15.84 -13.40
N THR A 223 -29.58 -16.93 -12.67
CA THR A 223 -29.30 -18.28 -13.13
C THR A 223 -30.32 -18.58 -14.20
N ASP A 224 -29.97 -18.34 -15.47
CA ASP A 224 -30.74 -18.88 -16.58
C ASP A 224 -29.81 -19.52 -17.62
N GLN A 225 -30.38 -20.55 -18.21
CA GLN A 225 -29.77 -21.71 -18.82
C GLN A 225 -29.03 -21.39 -20.13
N GLY A 226 -28.02 -22.20 -20.43
CA GLY A 226 -27.31 -22.13 -21.70
C GLY A 226 -26.21 -23.18 -21.79
N GLU A 227 -26.63 -24.42 -22.02
CA GLU A 227 -25.75 -25.52 -22.42
C GLU A 227 -24.95 -25.19 -23.70
N ALA A 228 -23.80 -25.88 -23.80
CA ALA A 228 -23.01 -26.12 -25.00
C ALA A 228 -22.29 -24.93 -25.64
N ARG A 229 -20.96 -24.89 -25.43
CA ARG A 229 -19.98 -24.77 -26.53
C ARG A 229 -18.63 -25.29 -26.08
N MET A 230 -18.31 -26.49 -26.55
CA MET A 230 -16.93 -26.98 -26.62
C MET A 230 -16.17 -26.10 -27.61
N SER A 231 -15.08 -25.49 -27.17
CA SER A 231 -14.02 -25.03 -28.07
C SER A 231 -12.69 -25.34 -27.40
N ALA A 232 -12.04 -26.35 -27.95
CA ALA A 232 -10.63 -26.60 -27.77
C ALA A 232 -9.86 -25.40 -28.35
N THR A 233 -9.05 -24.76 -27.52
CA THR A 233 -8.05 -23.79 -27.97
C THR A 233 -6.72 -24.17 -27.36
N THR A 234 -5.79 -24.39 -28.27
CA THR A 234 -4.40 -24.81 -28.14
C THR A 234 -3.55 -23.78 -27.40
N ASP A 235 -2.75 -24.23 -26.43
CA ASP A 235 -1.72 -23.43 -25.75
C ASP A 235 -0.53 -23.10 -26.68
N PRO A 236 0.01 -21.87 -26.65
CA PRO A 236 1.39 -21.61 -27.03
C PRO A 236 2.33 -21.70 -25.81
N PRO A 237 3.57 -22.22 -25.97
CA PRO A 237 4.55 -22.25 -24.90
C PRO A 237 5.35 -20.93 -24.87
N ARG A 238 5.69 -20.43 -23.67
CA ARG A 238 7.01 -19.87 -23.28
C ARG A 238 6.91 -18.91 -22.08
N GLY A 239 7.74 -19.20 -21.08
CA GLY A 239 8.03 -18.33 -19.94
C GLY A 239 8.87 -19.07 -18.90
N GLY A 240 10.03 -19.58 -19.31
CA GLY A 240 10.96 -20.25 -18.39
C GLY A 240 11.48 -19.26 -17.35
N SER A 241 11.13 -19.47 -16.09
CA SER A 241 11.78 -18.79 -14.96
C SER A 241 13.13 -19.48 -14.73
N LEU A 242 14.22 -18.73 -14.93
CA LEU A 242 15.56 -19.15 -14.52
C LEU A 242 15.66 -19.03 -13.00
N THR A 243 15.35 -20.11 -12.29
CA THR A 243 15.77 -20.32 -10.91
C THR A 243 17.23 -20.77 -10.92
N MET A 244 18.14 -19.87 -10.56
CA MET A 244 19.51 -20.27 -10.21
C MET A 244 19.52 -20.73 -8.76
N SER A 245 19.79 -22.01 -8.55
CA SER A 245 20.03 -22.58 -7.22
C SER A 245 21.50 -22.33 -6.86
N LEU A 246 21.75 -21.47 -5.88
CA LEU A 246 23.08 -21.31 -5.29
C LEU A 246 23.35 -22.48 -4.35
N THR A 247 24.56 -23.02 -4.40
CA THR A 247 25.06 -23.95 -3.38
C THR A 247 25.25 -23.23 -2.05
N ALA A 248 25.36 -24.01 -0.96
CA ALA A 248 25.57 -23.46 0.38
C ALA A 248 26.85 -22.60 0.44
N GLU A 249 27.90 -22.99 -0.29
CA GLU A 249 29.18 -22.26 -0.35
C GLU A 249 29.02 -20.92 -1.10
N GLU A 250 28.35 -20.91 -2.26
CA GLU A 250 28.09 -19.68 -3.02
C GLU A 250 27.18 -18.70 -2.25
N SER A 251 26.24 -19.22 -1.45
CA SER A 251 25.39 -18.36 -0.61
C SER A 251 26.18 -17.61 0.47
N VAL A 252 27.25 -18.22 0.99
CA VAL A 252 28.15 -17.60 1.97
C VAL A 252 29.02 -16.54 1.30
N GLU A 253 29.47 -16.75 0.07
CA GLU A 253 30.24 -15.75 -0.67
C GLU A 253 29.40 -14.51 -1.02
N VAL A 254 28.15 -14.71 -1.45
CA VAL A 254 27.22 -13.59 -1.70
C VAL A 254 26.95 -12.81 -0.41
N ALA A 255 26.80 -13.50 0.73
CA ALA A 255 26.61 -12.83 2.03
C ALA A 255 27.84 -12.00 2.44
N LYS A 256 29.06 -12.51 2.23
CA LYS A 256 30.31 -11.78 2.47
C LYS A 256 30.43 -10.56 1.56
N PHE A 257 30.08 -10.68 0.29
CA PHE A 257 30.11 -9.58 -0.67
C PHE A 257 29.13 -8.46 -0.28
N VAL A 258 27.88 -8.81 0.09
CA VAL A 258 26.88 -7.83 0.54
C VAL A 258 27.32 -7.14 1.84
N ALA A 259 27.95 -7.87 2.77
CA ALA A 259 28.51 -7.29 3.99
C ALA A 259 29.66 -6.30 3.67
N ALA A 260 30.54 -6.64 2.73
CA ALA A 260 31.62 -5.76 2.29
C ALA A 260 31.11 -4.47 1.64
N MET A 261 30.04 -4.52 0.83
CA MET A 261 29.43 -3.31 0.26
C MET A 261 28.80 -2.40 1.32
N ARG A 262 28.27 -2.97 2.41
CA ARG A 262 27.70 -2.19 3.52
C ARG A 262 28.76 -1.58 4.43
N ALA A 263 29.93 -2.20 4.52
CA ALA A 263 31.05 -1.72 5.32
C ALA A 263 31.92 -0.68 4.59
N ALA A 264 31.64 -0.39 3.31
CA ALA A 264 32.35 0.63 2.58
C ALA A 264 32.06 2.01 3.22
N PRO A 265 33.09 2.73 3.73
CA PRO A 265 32.89 4.04 4.32
C PRO A 265 32.34 5.01 3.26
N GLU A 266 31.36 5.83 3.64
CA GLU A 266 30.84 6.89 2.78
C GLU A 266 32.01 7.72 2.24
N PRO A 267 32.05 7.99 0.92
CA PRO A 267 33.10 8.82 0.35
C PRO A 267 33.05 10.19 1.03
N ALA A 268 34.12 10.51 1.77
CA ALA A 268 34.29 11.76 2.47
C ALA A 268 33.99 12.94 1.54
N GLY A 269 33.25 13.91 2.10
CA GLY A 269 32.59 15.02 1.44
C GLY A 269 33.28 15.59 0.21
N ARG A 270 32.48 15.81 -0.84
CA ARG A 270 32.85 16.74 -1.91
C ARG A 270 33.07 18.13 -1.30
N PRO A 271 34.21 18.80 -1.57
CA PRO A 271 34.42 20.16 -1.13
C PRO A 271 33.37 21.07 -1.78
N SER A 272 32.66 21.80 -0.94
CA SER A 272 31.74 22.87 -1.31
C SER A 272 32.55 23.98 -2.00
N THR A 273 32.44 24.08 -3.32
CA THR A 273 32.90 25.27 -4.05
C THR A 273 31.90 26.39 -3.77
N ALA A 274 32.14 27.13 -2.69
CA ALA A 274 31.55 28.45 -2.48
C ALA A 274 31.96 29.34 -3.65
N SER A 275 31.00 29.64 -4.52
CA SER A 275 31.16 30.59 -5.60
C SER A 275 31.12 32.01 -5.02
N GLU A 276 32.30 32.54 -4.82
CA GLU A 276 32.62 33.95 -4.59
C GLU A 276 32.15 34.78 -5.80
N ALA A 277 30.95 35.35 -5.73
CA ALA A 277 30.51 36.40 -6.64
C ALA A 277 30.83 37.76 -6.00
N ALA A 278 31.94 38.33 -6.49
CA ALA A 278 32.44 39.64 -6.13
C ALA A 278 31.39 40.75 -6.37
N VAL A 279 31.18 41.55 -5.34
CA VAL A 279 30.52 42.85 -5.40
C VAL A 279 31.47 43.82 -6.13
N VAL A 280 31.11 44.22 -7.34
CA VAL A 280 31.75 45.35 -8.04
C VAL A 280 30.88 46.58 -7.81
N PRO A 281 31.38 47.66 -7.18
CA PRO A 281 30.67 48.92 -7.09
C PRO A 281 30.86 49.68 -8.42
N LEU A 282 29.77 49.87 -9.16
CA LEU A 282 29.77 50.76 -10.33
C LEU A 282 29.18 52.10 -9.89
N ASP A 283 30.05 52.99 -9.39
CA ASP A 283 29.69 54.39 -9.17
C ASP A 283 30.57 55.31 -10.04
N ALA A 284 29.87 56.23 -10.71
CA ALA A 284 30.33 57.46 -11.31
C ALA A 284 31.38 57.44 -12.45
N ARG A 285 30.96 57.85 -13.67
CA ARG A 285 31.28 59.18 -14.27
C ARG A 285 31.12 59.23 -15.80
N ARG A 286 30.43 60.31 -16.23
CA ARG A 286 30.56 61.15 -17.45
C ARG A 286 29.28 61.21 -18.29
N ARG A 287 28.53 62.31 -18.19
CA ARG A 287 28.71 63.62 -18.88
C ARG A 287 28.23 63.61 -20.34
N ALA A 288 27.12 64.33 -20.53
CA ALA A 288 26.92 65.40 -21.51
C ALA A 288 27.25 65.16 -23.00
N SER A 289 26.20 65.11 -23.82
CA SER A 289 26.03 65.75 -25.14
C SER A 289 24.55 65.57 -25.49
N GLY A 290 23.69 66.56 -25.77
CA GLY A 290 23.91 67.78 -26.55
C GLY A 290 23.48 67.54 -28.00
N ALA A 291 22.37 68.19 -28.43
CA ALA A 291 21.83 68.36 -29.79
C ALA A 291 21.22 67.10 -30.47
N ARG A 292 20.05 67.13 -31.13
CA ARG A 292 19.24 68.19 -31.77
C ARG A 292 17.76 67.97 -31.52
#